data_AF-A0A0W0R1E8-F1
#
_entry.id   AF-A0A0W0R1E8-F1
#
_cell.length_a   1.000
_cell.length_b   1.000
_cell.length_c   1.000
_cell.angle_alpha   90.00
_cell.angle_beta   90.00
_cell.angle_gamma   90.00
#
_symmetry.space_group_name_H-M   'P 1'
#
loop_
_entity.id
_entity.type
_entity.pdbx_description
1 polymer ?
#
loop_
_entity_poly.entity_id
_entity_poly.type
_entity_poly.pdbx_seq_one_letter_code
_entity_poly.pdbx_strand_id
1 'polypeptide(L)'
;MKEHTLSLVNNLQESCLGFSIDEIQLFIALDAQELEELANFRTINSRSILHRIAVTESLTQDLGPSYYRQLEQLLTFMKNKFLREDGERVTSKLIFNKKISYIRDLIALAERCGVQEIFNSRQYIANYCDSPEWQNRVAFCQERDMLALTFDDIKRYSQRKRVMPDLRKTTLEDFVSELTSLRTKCGRLEQELAEKSASEQAAEARYQAATASYDLTVKELTGKSEEIEGLQSSNFKLREELEQRESLIAELRYSIELANKKAEAAEQHMNSITRDMTRLQRDYHEQAMANNDLRRKLGSSTKKIEKVQGAINGLLDAMGAANSDSEREATPPSLRVTPSRARIRQSSVLDADTSDDEATPAHPTDTPIRLSQVRGSFLGPRSSSNDHLPAAKVARTTTQRSPTS
;
A
#
# COMPACT_ATOMS: atom_id res chain seq x y z
N MET A 1 33.03 -0.83 8.21
CA MET A 1 33.32 -0.46 9.61
C MET A 1 32.56 -1.35 10.54
N LYS A 2 33.27 -2.32 11.12
CA LYS A 2 32.74 -3.20 12.17
C LYS A 2 32.53 -2.40 13.47
N GLU A 3 31.73 -2.96 14.37
CA GLU A 3 31.29 -2.32 15.62
C GLU A 3 32.47 -1.87 16.50
N HIS A 4 33.53 -2.68 16.59
CA HIS A 4 34.75 -2.34 17.33
C HIS A 4 35.47 -1.11 16.76
N THR A 5 35.68 -1.07 15.44
CA THR A 5 36.32 0.06 14.75
C THR A 5 35.49 1.35 14.93
N LEU A 6 34.16 1.25 14.88
CA LEU A 6 33.25 2.38 15.06
C LEU A 6 33.36 2.97 16.48
N SER A 7 33.46 2.11 17.50
CA SER A 7 33.62 2.53 18.90
C SER A 7 34.88 3.36 19.14
N LEU A 8 36.04 2.93 18.58
CA LEU A 8 37.31 3.69 18.66
C LEU A 8 37.28 5.03 17.90
N VAL A 9 36.37 5.15 16.93
CA VAL A 9 36.27 6.28 16.01
C VAL A 9 35.30 7.36 16.51
N ASN A 10 34.21 7.00 17.20
CA ASN A 10 33.19 7.96 17.66
C ASN A 10 33.80 9.12 18.47
N ASN A 11 34.73 8.81 19.38
CA ASN A 11 35.43 9.79 20.21
C ASN A 11 36.46 10.67 19.46
N LEU A 12 36.68 10.50 18.15
CA LEU A 12 37.52 11.42 17.35
C LEU A 12 36.83 12.76 17.04
N GLN A 13 35.49 12.80 17.13
CA GLN A 13 34.70 13.94 16.64
C GLN A 13 34.58 15.06 17.69
N GLU A 14 34.16 14.74 18.91
CA GLU A 14 33.75 15.74 19.92
C GLU A 14 34.92 16.29 20.73
N SER A 15 35.79 15.41 21.25
CA SER A 15 37.01 15.82 21.95
C SER A 15 38.10 14.76 21.75
N CYS A 16 39.31 15.17 21.32
CA CYS A 16 40.43 14.23 21.12
C CYS A 16 41.02 13.77 22.45
N LEU A 17 40.27 12.95 23.18
CA LEU A 17 40.72 12.20 24.33
C LEU A 17 41.59 11.03 23.85
N GLY A 18 42.58 10.66 24.66
CA GLY A 18 43.34 9.43 24.48
C GLY A 18 42.46 8.18 24.55
N PHE A 19 43.06 7.00 24.37
CA PHE A 19 42.32 5.76 24.60
C PHE A 19 42.08 5.52 26.11
N SER A 20 40.89 5.02 26.43
CA SER A 20 40.60 4.36 27.69
C SER A 20 41.28 2.98 27.75
N ILE A 21 41.33 2.37 28.95
CA ILE A 21 41.88 1.01 29.13
C ILE A 21 41.12 0.00 28.26
N ASP A 22 39.79 0.10 28.21
CA ASP A 22 38.94 -0.79 27.42
C ASP A 22 39.15 -0.60 25.91
N GLU A 23 39.30 0.65 25.45
CA GLU A 23 39.62 0.96 24.06
C GLU A 23 41.00 0.43 23.64
N ILE A 24 41.96 0.29 24.55
CA ILE A 24 43.27 -0.33 24.25
C ILE A 24 43.15 -1.83 24.09
N GLN A 25 42.38 -2.50 24.95
CA GLN A 25 42.10 -3.94 24.77
C GLN A 25 41.37 -4.17 23.45
N LEU A 26 40.40 -3.31 23.11
CA LEU A 26 39.70 -3.35 21.83
C LEU A 26 40.67 -3.12 20.64
N PHE A 27 41.57 -2.14 20.73
CA PHE A 27 42.56 -1.84 19.71
C PHE A 27 43.51 -3.03 19.47
N ILE A 28 44.02 -3.64 20.54
CA ILE A 28 44.86 -4.84 20.50
C ILE A 28 44.12 -6.04 19.87
N ALA A 29 42.79 -6.13 20.06
CA ALA A 29 41.96 -7.21 19.55
C ALA A 29 41.53 -7.04 18.08
N LEU A 30 41.78 -5.89 17.44
CA LEU A 30 41.39 -5.67 16.04
C LEU A 30 42.10 -6.63 15.07
N ASP A 31 41.38 -7.09 14.05
CA ASP A 31 42.00 -7.82 12.95
C ASP A 31 42.68 -6.87 11.93
N ALA A 32 43.44 -7.44 11.00
CA ALA A 32 44.20 -6.66 10.00
C ALA A 32 43.30 -5.84 9.07
N GLN A 33 42.06 -6.29 8.79
CA GLN A 33 41.10 -5.57 7.97
C GLN A 33 40.51 -4.38 8.76
N GLU A 34 40.19 -4.58 10.03
CA GLU A 34 39.76 -3.51 10.94
C GLU A 34 40.85 -2.45 11.14
N LEU A 35 42.13 -2.84 11.22
CA LEU A 35 43.26 -1.91 11.23
C LEU A 35 43.39 -1.12 9.93
N GLU A 36 43.17 -1.74 8.76
CA GLU A 36 43.18 -1.01 7.50
C GLU A 36 41.98 -0.04 7.40
N GLU A 37 40.79 -0.44 7.82
CA GLU A 37 39.63 0.45 7.91
C GLU A 37 39.91 1.65 8.85
N LEU A 38 40.55 1.40 10.00
CA LEU A 38 40.96 2.43 10.97
C LEU A 38 42.07 3.35 10.43
N ALA A 39 43.02 2.81 9.66
CA ALA A 39 44.07 3.56 8.96
C ALA A 39 43.49 4.50 7.89
N ASN A 40 42.46 4.03 7.17
CA ASN A 40 41.72 4.79 6.17
C ASN A 40 40.79 5.85 6.77
N PHE A 41 40.32 5.66 8.01
CA PHE A 41 39.37 6.57 8.61
C PHE A 41 39.95 7.98 8.87
N ARG A 42 39.14 9.00 8.55
CA ARG A 42 39.39 10.41 8.87
C ARG A 42 38.06 11.06 9.26
N THR A 43 38.08 11.97 10.24
CA THR A 43 36.91 12.82 10.54
C THR A 43 36.75 13.93 9.50
N ILE A 44 35.60 14.63 9.53
CA ILE A 44 35.32 15.85 8.74
C ILE A 44 36.47 16.88 8.87
N ASN A 45 37.04 17.01 10.07
CA ASN A 45 38.18 17.89 10.34
C ASN A 45 39.54 17.32 9.90
N SER A 46 39.57 16.25 9.10
CA SER A 46 40.76 15.51 8.68
C SER A 46 41.64 15.03 9.85
N ARG A 47 41.01 14.55 10.95
CA ARG A 47 41.77 13.92 12.05
C ARG A 47 41.84 12.41 11.84
N SER A 48 43.05 11.87 11.91
CA SER A 48 43.35 10.43 11.98
C SER A 48 43.30 9.90 13.41
N ILE A 49 43.21 8.58 13.55
CA ILE A 49 43.28 7.88 14.85
C ILE A 49 44.57 8.19 15.64
N LEU A 50 45.67 8.53 14.96
CA LEU A 50 46.94 8.93 15.61
C LEU A 50 46.78 10.11 16.57
N HIS A 51 45.78 10.96 16.35
CA HIS A 51 45.50 12.09 17.24
C HIS A 51 45.02 11.65 18.64
N ARG A 52 44.35 10.49 18.76
CA ARG A 52 44.00 9.90 20.05
C ARG A 52 45.20 9.19 20.66
N ILE A 53 45.91 8.40 19.86
CA ILE A 53 47.13 7.69 20.26
C ILE A 53 48.15 8.66 20.88
N ALA A 54 48.44 9.79 20.23
CA ALA A 54 49.34 10.83 20.75
C ALA A 54 48.89 11.48 22.08
N VAL A 55 47.60 11.39 22.42
CA VAL A 55 46.96 11.96 23.63
C VAL A 55 46.58 10.87 24.65
N THR A 56 47.07 9.64 24.50
CA THR A 56 46.90 8.56 25.48
C THR A 56 47.79 8.80 26.72
N GLU A 57 47.49 9.86 27.47
CA GLU A 57 48.16 10.25 28.71
C GLU A 57 47.74 9.39 29.92
N SER A 58 46.63 8.65 29.83
CA SER A 58 45.87 8.08 30.94
C SER A 58 46.48 6.85 31.64
N LEU A 59 47.38 6.11 31.00
CA LEU A 59 47.73 4.75 31.43
C LEU A 59 48.88 4.69 32.44
N THR A 60 48.59 4.34 33.69
CA THR A 60 49.59 4.09 34.74
C THR A 60 50.34 2.76 34.59
N GLN A 61 50.07 2.00 33.53
CA GLN A 61 50.67 0.70 33.22
C GLN A 61 51.46 0.78 31.91
N ASP A 62 52.54 0.00 31.82
CA ASP A 62 53.30 -0.19 30.58
C ASP A 62 52.38 -0.77 29.49
N LEU A 63 52.33 -0.10 28.35
CA LEU A 63 51.65 -0.58 27.16
C LEU A 63 52.36 -1.84 26.66
N GLY A 64 51.76 -3.00 26.92
CA GLY A 64 52.36 -4.29 26.61
C GLY A 64 52.72 -4.45 25.12
N PRO A 65 53.65 -5.37 24.77
CA PRO A 65 54.20 -5.49 23.42
C PRO A 65 53.15 -5.73 22.32
N SER A 66 52.00 -6.30 22.67
CA SER A 66 50.85 -6.45 21.76
C SER A 66 50.31 -5.11 21.25
N TYR A 67 50.28 -4.07 22.09
CA TYR A 67 49.85 -2.73 21.69
C TYR A 67 50.79 -2.13 20.64
N TYR A 68 52.10 -2.17 20.91
CA TYR A 68 53.09 -1.60 20.00
C TYR A 68 53.18 -2.38 18.68
N ARG A 69 53.00 -3.70 18.69
CA ARG A 69 52.85 -4.52 17.46
C ARG A 69 51.64 -4.08 16.63
N GLN A 70 50.51 -3.86 17.28
CA GLN A 70 49.28 -3.42 16.62
C GLN A 70 49.43 -2.01 16.02
N LEU A 71 50.11 -1.13 16.75
CA LEU A 71 50.45 0.21 16.28
C LEU A 71 51.47 0.18 15.12
N GLU A 72 52.43 -0.75 15.11
CA GLU A 72 53.38 -0.98 14.00
C GLU A 72 52.63 -1.33 12.70
N GLN A 73 51.64 -2.22 12.79
CA GLN A 73 50.78 -2.58 11.66
C GLN A 73 49.94 -1.40 11.18
N LEU A 74 49.30 -0.66 12.11
CA LEU A 74 48.53 0.55 11.79
C LEU A 74 49.39 1.59 11.07
N LEU A 75 50.59 1.92 11.60
CA LEU A 75 51.52 2.87 10.98
C LEU A 75 51.98 2.40 9.59
N THR A 76 52.17 1.09 9.41
CA THR A 76 52.50 0.49 8.11
C THR A 76 51.36 0.68 7.10
N PHE A 77 50.10 0.41 7.47
CA PHE A 77 48.94 0.65 6.60
C PHE A 77 48.70 2.14 6.30
N MET A 78 49.08 3.03 7.22
CA MET A 78 48.95 4.47 7.05
C MET A 78 50.11 5.12 6.28
N LYS A 79 51.24 4.44 6.06
CA LYS A 79 52.50 5.00 5.52
C LYS A 79 52.35 5.91 4.29
N ASN A 80 51.48 5.52 3.35
CA ASN A 80 51.23 6.26 2.10
C ASN A 80 49.95 7.11 2.13
N LYS A 81 49.32 7.24 3.31
CA LYS A 81 48.00 7.85 3.55
C LYS A 81 48.06 9.04 4.52
N PHE A 82 49.26 9.50 4.86
CA PHE A 82 49.47 10.59 5.81
C PHE A 82 49.33 11.97 5.15
N LEU A 83 48.61 12.86 5.82
CA LEU A 83 48.49 14.26 5.43
C LEU A 83 49.51 15.11 6.17
N ARG A 84 49.88 16.28 5.62
CA ARG A 84 50.81 17.21 6.28
C ARG A 84 50.27 17.66 7.64
N GLU A 85 48.96 17.85 7.70
CA GLU A 85 48.19 18.26 8.87
C GLU A 85 48.22 17.19 9.98
N ASP A 86 48.33 15.90 9.64
CA ASP A 86 48.52 14.83 10.63
C ASP A 86 49.82 15.09 11.40
N GLY A 87 50.91 15.40 10.70
CA GLY A 87 52.22 15.64 11.32
C GLY A 87 52.25 16.84 12.25
N GLU A 88 51.73 17.99 11.80
CA GLU A 88 51.70 19.21 12.64
C GLU A 88 50.83 19.02 13.90
N ARG A 89 49.70 18.31 13.80
CA ARG A 89 48.77 18.09 14.91
C ARG A 89 49.22 16.98 15.87
N VAL A 90 49.80 15.88 15.37
CA VAL A 90 50.35 14.81 16.20
C VAL A 90 51.58 15.31 16.96
N THR A 91 52.52 15.98 16.28
CA THR A 91 53.70 16.60 16.90
C THR A 91 53.31 17.60 18.00
N SER A 92 52.29 18.43 17.75
CA SER A 92 51.70 19.34 18.76
C SER A 92 51.26 18.61 20.03
N LYS A 93 50.52 17.50 19.88
CA LYS A 93 50.04 16.72 21.03
C LYS A 93 51.16 16.02 21.81
N LEU A 94 52.19 15.53 21.12
CA LEU A 94 53.34 14.87 21.76
C LEU A 94 54.18 15.84 22.59
N ILE A 95 54.42 17.06 22.10
CA ILE A 95 55.17 18.10 22.84
C ILE A 95 54.52 18.38 24.21
N PHE A 96 53.19 18.43 24.27
CA PHE A 96 52.48 18.70 25.54
C PHE A 96 52.14 17.45 26.35
N ASN A 97 52.41 16.24 25.83
CA ASN A 97 52.16 14.99 26.55
C ASN A 97 53.19 14.81 27.69
N LYS A 98 52.70 14.47 28.88
CA LYS A 98 53.53 14.37 30.10
C LYS A 98 54.35 13.08 30.21
N LYS A 99 54.07 12.04 29.41
CA LYS A 99 54.74 10.73 29.49
C LYS A 99 55.88 10.61 28.50
N ILE A 100 57.08 10.99 28.95
CA ILE A 100 58.31 10.99 28.15
C ILE A 100 58.63 9.58 27.60
N SER A 101 58.52 8.51 28.39
CA SER A 101 58.78 7.14 27.93
C SER A 101 57.90 6.75 26.75
N TYR A 102 56.60 7.01 26.84
CA TYR A 102 55.63 6.74 25.77
C TYR A 102 55.95 7.53 24.49
N ILE A 103 56.35 8.81 24.60
CA ILE A 103 56.73 9.61 23.44
C ILE A 103 57.97 9.02 22.75
N ARG A 104 58.98 8.59 23.52
CA ARG A 104 60.19 7.93 22.98
C ARG A 104 59.85 6.61 22.28
N ASP A 105 59.01 5.76 22.90
CA ASP A 105 58.55 4.51 22.29
C ASP A 105 57.80 4.75 20.97
N LEU A 106 56.92 5.77 20.93
CA LEU A 106 56.20 6.16 19.71
C LEU A 106 57.15 6.63 18.60
N ILE A 107 58.16 7.45 18.94
CA ILE A 107 59.13 7.95 17.96
C ILE A 107 59.99 6.80 17.44
N ALA A 108 60.55 5.95 18.32
CA ALA A 108 61.33 4.78 17.94
C ALA A 108 60.52 3.76 17.10
N LEU A 109 59.20 3.66 17.31
CA LEU A 109 58.31 2.87 16.46
C LEU A 109 58.08 3.54 15.10
N ALA A 110 57.88 4.86 15.07
CA ALA A 110 57.69 5.64 13.85
C ALA A 110 58.95 5.65 12.96
N GLU A 111 60.15 5.67 13.56
CA GLU A 111 61.43 5.50 12.85
C GLU A 111 61.52 4.10 12.21
N ARG A 112 61.22 3.02 12.95
CA ARG A 112 61.18 1.64 12.41
C ARG A 112 60.21 1.50 11.24
N CYS A 113 59.04 2.14 11.30
CA CYS A 113 58.07 2.14 10.21
C CYS A 113 58.47 3.06 9.03
N GLY A 114 59.44 3.96 9.23
CA GLY A 114 59.83 4.99 8.25
C GLY A 114 58.77 6.09 8.09
N VAL A 115 58.12 6.49 9.17
CA VAL A 115 57.02 7.49 9.24
C VAL A 115 57.28 8.58 10.29
N GLN A 116 58.54 8.69 10.74
CA GLN A 116 59.02 9.60 11.78
C GLN A 116 58.60 11.08 11.64
N GLU A 117 58.44 11.58 10.40
CA GLU A 117 58.14 13.01 10.13
C GLU A 117 56.77 13.47 10.66
N ILE A 118 55.88 12.53 10.98
CA ILE A 118 54.55 12.80 11.55
C ILE A 118 54.64 13.08 13.05
N PHE A 119 55.51 12.35 13.74
CA PHE A 119 55.78 12.48 15.16
C PHE A 119 56.81 13.59 15.42
N ASN A 120 57.62 13.94 14.41
CA ASN A 120 58.67 14.95 14.41
C ASN A 120 58.50 15.99 13.26
N SER A 121 57.37 16.69 13.22
CA SER A 121 57.12 17.75 12.23
C SER A 121 58.08 18.93 12.43
N ARG A 122 59.06 19.06 11.52
CA ARG A 122 60.07 20.15 11.51
C ARG A 122 59.43 21.53 11.60
N GLN A 123 58.34 21.72 10.85
CA GLN A 123 57.57 22.95 10.79
C GLN A 123 56.96 23.32 12.15
N TYR A 124 56.40 22.33 12.86
CA TYR A 124 55.78 22.57 14.16
C TYR A 124 56.81 22.77 15.27
N ILE A 125 57.87 21.95 15.30
CA ILE A 125 58.96 22.07 16.28
C ILE A 125 59.67 23.43 16.12
N ALA A 126 59.90 23.90 14.89
CA ALA A 126 60.44 25.24 14.63
C ALA A 126 59.51 26.33 15.19
N ASN A 127 58.21 26.27 14.91
CA ASN A 127 57.23 27.23 15.44
C ASN A 127 57.12 27.22 16.98
N TYR A 128 57.32 26.06 17.63
CA TYR A 128 57.33 25.92 19.09
C TYR A 128 58.61 26.50 19.70
N CYS A 129 59.77 26.23 19.08
CA CYS A 129 61.08 26.69 19.53
C CYS A 129 61.38 28.15 19.18
N ASP A 130 60.67 28.78 18.22
CA ASP A 130 60.82 30.20 17.88
C ASP A 130 60.19 31.13 18.95
N SER A 131 60.86 31.13 20.11
CA SER A 131 60.49 31.83 21.34
C SER A 131 61.79 32.35 22.01
N PRO A 132 61.75 33.38 22.88
CA PRO A 132 62.93 33.82 23.61
C PRO A 132 63.63 32.69 24.41
N GLU A 133 62.87 31.69 24.84
CA GLU A 133 63.34 30.51 25.60
C GLU A 133 63.79 29.34 24.70
N TRP A 134 64.18 29.59 23.45
CA TRP A 134 64.43 28.54 22.45
C TRP A 134 65.38 27.43 22.94
N GLN A 135 66.40 27.77 23.72
CA GLN A 135 67.35 26.79 24.28
C GLN A 135 66.65 25.78 25.21
N ASN A 136 65.79 26.27 26.12
CA ASN A 136 65.02 25.42 27.02
C ASN A 136 64.03 24.55 26.24
N ARG A 137 63.44 25.08 25.17
CA ARG A 137 62.48 24.36 24.31
C ARG A 137 63.14 23.29 23.45
N VAL A 138 64.33 23.56 22.92
CA VAL A 138 65.14 22.56 22.21
C VAL A 138 65.60 21.46 23.17
N ALA A 139 66.04 21.79 24.39
CA ALA A 139 66.36 20.80 25.42
C ALA A 139 65.14 19.95 25.81
N PHE A 140 63.96 20.56 25.92
CA PHE A 140 62.70 19.87 26.20
C PHE A 140 62.25 18.91 25.08
N CYS A 141 62.52 19.26 23.81
CA CYS A 141 62.35 18.35 22.68
C CYS A 141 63.39 17.21 22.70
N GLN A 142 64.66 17.51 22.97
CA GLN A 142 65.72 16.51 23.10
C GLN A 142 65.42 15.48 24.19
N GLU A 143 64.87 15.90 25.33
CA GLU A 143 64.45 15.00 26.42
C GLU A 143 63.43 13.94 25.97
N ARG A 144 62.66 14.22 24.90
CA ARG A 144 61.61 13.35 24.35
C ARG A 144 62.08 12.55 23.12
N ASP A 145 63.38 12.57 22.80
CA ASP A 145 63.95 12.07 21.54
C ASP A 145 63.27 12.69 20.30
N MET A 146 62.73 13.90 20.44
CA MET A 146 62.18 14.67 19.32
C MET A 146 63.29 15.41 18.58
N LEU A 147 63.03 15.77 17.32
CA LEU A 147 64.02 16.39 16.44
C LEU A 147 64.57 17.71 17.03
N ALA A 148 65.85 17.71 17.37
CA ALA A 148 66.56 18.90 17.82
C ALA A 148 66.95 19.81 16.65
N LEU A 149 66.24 20.92 16.48
CA LEU A 149 66.53 21.90 15.42
C LEU A 149 67.61 22.91 15.85
N THR A 150 68.48 23.28 14.93
CA THR A 150 69.42 24.39 15.13
C THR A 150 68.69 25.74 15.06
N PHE A 151 69.32 26.81 15.56
CA PHE A 151 68.75 28.17 15.47
C PHE A 151 68.48 28.61 14.01
N ASP A 152 69.35 28.22 13.07
CA ASP A 152 69.16 28.53 11.65
C ASP A 152 68.00 27.72 11.04
N ASP A 153 67.81 26.47 11.45
CA ASP A 153 66.65 25.67 11.03
C ASP A 153 65.35 26.25 11.61
N ILE A 154 65.34 26.64 12.89
CA ILE A 154 64.20 27.34 13.51
C ILE A 154 63.86 28.60 12.71
N LYS A 155 64.85 29.40 12.29
CA LYS A 155 64.64 30.60 11.47
C LYS A 155 64.15 30.29 10.05
N ARG A 156 64.60 29.18 9.44
CA ARG A 156 64.18 28.76 8.08
C ARG A 156 62.76 28.19 8.05
N TYR A 157 62.39 27.41 9.06
CA TYR A 157 61.11 26.71 9.11
C TYR A 157 60.04 27.47 9.91
N SER A 158 60.38 28.43 10.78
CA SER A 158 59.35 29.23 11.48
C SER A 158 58.51 30.06 10.50
N GLN A 159 57.18 29.97 10.63
CA GLN A 159 56.25 30.84 9.91
C GLN A 159 56.06 32.21 10.59
N ARG A 160 56.62 32.41 11.79
CA ARG A 160 56.57 33.72 12.45
C ARG A 160 57.50 34.67 11.71
N LYS A 161 56.91 35.60 10.95
CA LYS A 161 57.64 36.77 10.47
C LYS A 161 58.24 37.48 11.68
N ARG A 162 59.56 37.38 11.86
CA ARG A 162 60.31 38.22 12.79
C ARG A 162 60.28 39.66 12.28
N VAL A 163 59.20 40.36 12.58
CA VAL A 163 59.19 41.83 12.61
C VAL A 163 59.96 42.22 13.87
N MET A 164 61.29 42.22 13.76
CA MET A 164 62.11 43.11 14.58
C MET A 164 61.91 44.49 13.97
N PRO A 165 61.26 45.45 14.67
CA PRO A 165 61.26 46.81 14.21
C PRO A 165 62.69 47.32 14.32
N ASP A 166 63.27 47.81 13.23
CA ASP A 166 64.45 48.66 13.35
C ASP A 166 63.99 49.96 14.03
N LEU A 167 64.17 50.06 15.34
CA LEU A 167 63.78 51.21 16.19
C LEU A 167 64.55 52.50 15.87
N ARG A 168 65.14 52.62 14.68
CA ARG A 168 65.95 53.75 14.23
C ARG A 168 65.37 54.30 12.92
N LYS A 169 64.44 55.25 13.08
CA LYS A 169 63.72 56.07 12.07
C LYS A 169 62.27 55.64 11.72
N THR A 170 61.42 55.40 12.72
CA THR A 170 59.98 55.71 12.61
C THR A 170 59.74 57.11 13.15
N THR A 171 59.25 58.02 12.34
CA THR A 171 58.81 59.35 12.76
C THR A 171 57.40 59.29 13.37
N LEU A 172 56.97 60.37 14.03
CA LEU A 172 55.57 60.47 14.52
C LEU A 172 54.56 60.43 13.36
N GLU A 173 54.95 60.94 12.19
CA GLU A 173 54.14 60.95 10.97
C GLU A 173 53.91 59.54 10.42
N ASP A 174 54.93 58.66 10.48
CA ASP A 174 54.79 57.25 10.13
C ASP A 174 53.76 56.54 11.02
N PHE A 175 53.79 56.78 12.34
CA PHE A 175 52.79 56.23 13.27
C PHE A 175 51.37 56.77 13.02
N VAL A 176 51.22 58.06 12.68
CA VAL A 176 49.91 58.63 12.32
C VAL A 176 49.39 58.05 10.99
N SER A 177 50.28 57.83 10.02
CA SER A 177 49.97 57.15 8.75
C SER A 177 49.56 55.68 8.98
N GLU A 178 50.25 54.96 9.85
CA GLU A 178 49.90 53.58 10.20
C GLU A 178 48.57 53.50 10.98
N LEU A 179 48.33 54.40 11.95
CA LEU A 179 47.07 54.46 12.70
C LEU A 179 45.87 54.82 11.81
N THR A 180 46.04 55.70 10.82
CA THR A 180 44.98 56.01 9.84
C THR A 180 44.77 54.86 8.85
N SER A 181 45.82 54.15 8.45
CA SER A 181 45.72 52.89 7.68
C SER A 181 44.99 51.80 8.46
N LEU A 182 45.29 51.63 9.75
CA LEU A 182 44.60 50.66 10.62
C LEU A 182 43.14 51.05 10.85
N ARG A 183 42.85 52.33 11.11
CA ARG A 183 41.47 52.81 11.29
C ARG A 183 40.60 52.62 10.04
N THR A 184 41.15 52.85 8.85
CA THR A 184 40.43 52.60 7.58
C THR A 184 40.26 51.10 7.30
N LYS A 185 41.21 50.24 7.70
CA LYS A 185 41.03 48.78 7.65
C LYS A 185 39.97 48.28 8.63
N CYS A 186 39.94 48.78 9.87
CA CYS A 186 38.89 48.44 10.83
C CYS A 186 37.50 48.81 10.31
N GLY A 187 37.32 50.03 9.79
CA GLY A 187 36.03 50.43 9.21
C GLY A 187 35.58 49.58 8.02
N ARG A 188 36.51 49.10 7.18
CA ARG A 188 36.20 48.12 6.12
C ARG A 188 35.78 46.75 6.69
N LEU A 189 36.50 46.25 7.69
CA LEU A 189 36.17 44.96 8.31
C LEU A 189 34.84 45.00 9.07
N GLU A 190 34.52 46.12 9.71
CA GLU A 190 33.21 46.38 10.33
C GLU A 190 32.09 46.37 9.27
N GLN A 191 32.32 47.00 8.11
CA GLN A 191 31.37 46.99 7.00
C GLN A 191 31.21 45.59 6.38
N GLU A 192 32.30 44.86 6.10
CA GLU A 192 32.26 43.49 5.57
C GLU A 192 31.55 42.52 6.53
N LEU A 193 31.70 42.72 7.85
CA LEU A 193 31.00 41.94 8.87
C LEU A 193 29.50 42.26 8.91
N ALA A 194 29.12 43.53 8.79
CA ALA A 194 27.72 43.95 8.68
C ALA A 194 27.05 43.40 7.41
N GLU A 195 27.73 43.46 6.26
CA GLU A 195 27.24 42.91 4.99
C GLU A 195 27.10 41.38 5.05
N LYS A 196 28.07 40.66 5.64
CA LYS A 196 27.97 39.20 5.82
C LYS A 196 26.83 38.78 6.74
N SER A 197 26.70 39.42 7.91
CA SER A 197 25.64 39.09 8.88
C SER A 197 24.24 39.39 8.33
N ALA A 198 24.08 40.48 7.58
CA ALA A 198 22.83 40.75 6.85
C ALA A 198 22.56 39.70 5.76
N SER A 199 23.58 39.26 5.01
CA SER A 199 23.46 38.19 4.02
C SER A 199 23.11 36.83 4.65
N GLU A 200 23.65 36.53 5.83
CA GLU A 200 23.40 35.29 6.57
C GLU A 200 21.96 35.26 7.11
N GLN A 201 21.49 36.35 7.72
CA GLN A 201 20.09 36.50 8.12
C GLN A 201 19.11 36.39 6.94
N ALA A 202 19.46 36.95 5.78
CA ALA A 202 18.67 36.81 4.56
C ALA A 202 18.67 35.39 3.98
N ALA A 203 19.76 34.63 4.14
CA ALA A 203 19.84 33.23 3.75
C ALA A 203 19.00 32.34 4.70
N GLU A 204 19.13 32.56 6.01
CA GLU A 204 18.37 31.85 7.04
C GLU A 204 16.85 32.08 6.89
N ALA A 205 16.42 33.33 6.68
CA ALA A 205 15.01 33.66 6.42
C ALA A 205 14.46 32.96 5.16
N ARG A 206 15.28 32.81 4.10
CA ARG A 206 14.90 32.04 2.89
C ARG A 206 14.81 30.55 3.18
N TYR A 207 15.73 30.01 3.98
CA TYR A 207 15.72 28.59 4.38
C TYR A 207 14.49 28.26 5.24
N GLN A 208 14.14 29.11 6.20
CA GLN A 208 12.93 28.97 7.02
C GLN A 208 11.65 29.07 6.18
N ALA A 209 11.58 30.03 5.24
CA ALA A 209 10.45 30.14 4.32
C ALA A 209 10.31 28.92 3.38
N ALA A 210 11.44 28.38 2.88
CA ALA A 210 11.44 27.16 2.07
C ALA A 210 11.00 25.93 2.89
N THR A 211 11.45 25.81 4.14
CA THR A 211 11.06 24.72 5.06
C THR A 211 9.56 24.79 5.37
N ALA A 212 9.04 25.96 5.71
CA ALA A 212 7.61 26.14 5.96
C ALA A 212 6.75 25.86 4.71
N SER A 213 7.24 26.22 3.52
CA SER A 213 6.57 25.86 2.26
C SER A 213 6.61 24.35 1.99
N TYR A 214 7.69 23.66 2.35
CA TYR A 214 7.80 22.21 2.24
C TYR A 214 6.86 21.49 3.20
N ASP A 215 6.79 21.93 4.46
CA ASP A 215 5.87 21.35 5.45
C ASP A 215 4.39 21.48 5.05
N LEU A 216 4.03 22.56 4.35
CA LEU A 216 2.70 22.74 3.77
C LEU A 216 2.44 21.75 2.62
N THR A 217 3.37 21.60 1.67
CA THR A 217 3.19 20.65 0.56
C THR A 217 3.18 19.19 1.03
N VAL A 218 3.94 18.85 2.07
CA VAL A 218 3.88 17.53 2.72
C VAL A 218 2.49 17.28 3.32
N LYS A 219 1.92 18.25 4.06
CA LYS A 219 0.56 18.13 4.62
C LYS A 219 -0.54 18.01 3.55
N GLU A 220 -0.41 18.73 2.43
CA GLU A 220 -1.31 18.57 1.29
C GLU A 220 -1.19 17.19 0.63
N LEU A 221 0.03 16.65 0.53
CA LEU A 221 0.28 15.32 -0.04
C LEU A 221 -0.25 14.21 0.88
N THR A 222 -0.07 14.31 2.21
CA THR A 222 -0.63 13.32 3.14
C THR A 222 -2.16 13.33 3.11
N GLY A 223 -2.79 14.51 3.13
CA GLY A 223 -4.26 14.61 3.03
C GLY A 223 -4.81 14.04 1.71
N LYS A 224 -4.12 14.26 0.59
CA LYS A 224 -4.47 13.63 -0.70
C LYS A 224 -4.27 12.11 -0.71
N SER A 225 -3.26 11.60 0.01
CA SER A 225 -3.06 10.15 0.15
C SER A 225 -4.22 9.51 0.92
N GLU A 226 -4.63 10.11 2.04
CA GLU A 226 -5.77 9.67 2.84
C GLU A 226 -7.09 9.72 2.03
N GLU A 227 -7.30 10.76 1.22
CA GLU A 227 -8.45 10.86 0.31
C GLU A 227 -8.43 9.73 -0.75
N ILE A 228 -7.27 9.45 -1.36
CA ILE A 228 -7.10 8.38 -2.35
C ILE A 228 -7.37 7.00 -1.71
N GLU A 229 -6.86 6.73 -0.52
CA GLU A 229 -7.10 5.48 0.21
C GLU A 229 -8.60 5.31 0.54
N GLY A 230 -9.26 6.37 1.00
CA GLY A 230 -10.71 6.39 1.22
C GLY A 230 -11.51 6.10 -0.06
N LEU A 231 -11.14 6.73 -1.18
CA LEU A 231 -11.76 6.49 -2.49
C LEU A 231 -11.50 5.07 -3.01
N GLN A 232 -10.31 4.51 -2.82
CA GLN A 232 -10.00 3.13 -3.19
C GLN A 232 -10.81 2.12 -2.37
N SER A 233 -10.92 2.31 -1.06
CA SER A 233 -11.76 1.50 -0.17
C SER A 233 -13.24 1.55 -0.57
N SER A 234 -13.75 2.73 -0.92
CA SER A 234 -15.10 2.92 -1.45
C SER A 234 -15.29 2.22 -2.80
N ASN A 235 -14.33 2.34 -3.72
CA ASN A 235 -14.39 1.68 -5.04
C ASN A 235 -14.36 0.16 -4.92
N PHE A 236 -13.61 -0.40 -3.98
CA PHE A 236 -13.59 -1.84 -3.70
C PHE A 236 -14.98 -2.34 -3.26
N LYS A 237 -15.60 -1.70 -2.26
CA LYS A 237 -16.94 -2.05 -1.79
C LYS A 237 -17.99 -1.97 -2.89
N LEU A 238 -17.94 -0.93 -3.72
CA LEU A 238 -18.86 -0.76 -4.85
C LEU A 238 -18.69 -1.85 -5.92
N ARG A 239 -17.48 -2.40 -6.11
CA ARG A 239 -17.26 -3.56 -7.00
C ARG A 239 -17.85 -4.84 -6.42
N GLU A 240 -17.64 -5.07 -5.12
CA GLU A 240 -18.20 -6.22 -4.40
C GLU A 240 -19.75 -6.20 -4.42
N GLU A 241 -20.37 -5.05 -4.15
CA GLU A 241 -21.83 -4.86 -4.28
C GLU A 241 -22.33 -5.08 -5.72
N LEU A 242 -21.52 -4.71 -6.73
CA LEU A 242 -21.87 -4.89 -8.14
C LEU A 242 -21.81 -6.38 -8.51
N GLU A 243 -20.75 -7.10 -8.13
CA GLU A 243 -20.60 -8.54 -8.37
C GLU A 243 -21.72 -9.35 -7.71
N GLN A 244 -22.09 -9.01 -6.46
CA GLN A 244 -23.24 -9.62 -5.77
C GLN A 244 -24.56 -9.39 -6.53
N ARG A 245 -24.77 -8.18 -7.08
CA ARG A 245 -25.97 -7.87 -7.89
C ARG A 245 -25.96 -8.58 -9.24
N GLU A 246 -24.81 -8.73 -9.89
CA GLU A 246 -24.69 -9.49 -11.14
C GLU A 246 -24.98 -10.98 -10.93
N SER A 247 -24.50 -11.58 -9.83
CA SER A 247 -24.85 -12.94 -9.42
C SER A 247 -26.37 -13.10 -9.21
N LEU A 248 -27.00 -12.19 -8.46
CA LEU A 248 -28.45 -12.22 -8.24
C LEU A 248 -29.24 -12.08 -9.55
N ILE A 249 -28.78 -11.24 -10.49
CA ILE A 249 -29.39 -11.11 -11.82
C ILE A 249 -29.26 -12.41 -12.61
N ALA A 250 -28.13 -13.13 -12.52
CA ALA A 250 -27.95 -14.43 -13.17
C ALA A 250 -28.90 -15.49 -12.59
N GLU A 251 -29.03 -15.58 -11.26
CA GLU A 251 -29.98 -16.46 -10.58
C GLU A 251 -31.44 -16.19 -10.98
N LEU A 252 -31.84 -14.90 -11.00
CA LEU A 252 -33.18 -14.49 -11.41
C LEU A 252 -33.46 -14.84 -12.88
N ARG A 253 -32.48 -14.65 -13.78
CA ARG A 253 -32.61 -15.06 -15.20
C ARG A 253 -32.79 -16.57 -15.34
N TYR A 254 -32.01 -17.37 -14.62
CA TYR A 254 -32.13 -18.82 -14.61
C TYR A 254 -33.51 -19.28 -14.07
N SER A 255 -33.98 -18.65 -12.99
CA SER A 255 -35.30 -18.90 -12.41
C SER A 255 -36.44 -18.60 -13.39
N ILE A 256 -36.36 -17.48 -14.11
CA ILE A 256 -37.32 -17.11 -15.17
C ILE A 256 -37.29 -18.12 -16.33
N GLU A 257 -36.11 -18.54 -16.79
CA GLU A 257 -35.98 -19.54 -17.86
C GLU A 257 -36.59 -20.89 -17.44
N LEU A 258 -36.37 -21.33 -16.20
CA LEU A 258 -36.96 -22.54 -15.64
C LEU A 258 -38.48 -22.43 -15.50
N ALA A 259 -39.00 -21.26 -15.09
CA ALA A 259 -40.43 -21.00 -15.01
C ALA A 259 -41.09 -21.04 -16.39
N ASN A 260 -40.46 -20.43 -17.40
CA ASN A 260 -40.94 -20.47 -18.79
C ASN A 260 -40.99 -21.89 -19.34
N LYS A 261 -39.94 -22.71 -19.15
CA LYS A 261 -39.93 -24.13 -19.55
C LYS A 261 -41.06 -24.93 -18.89
N LYS A 262 -41.37 -24.66 -17.62
CA LYS A 262 -42.51 -25.28 -16.92
C LYS A 262 -43.85 -24.82 -17.49
N ALA A 263 -44.00 -23.54 -17.83
CA ALA A 263 -45.20 -23.00 -18.46
C ALA A 263 -45.44 -23.59 -19.86
N GLU A 264 -44.40 -23.68 -20.69
CA GLU A 264 -44.45 -24.31 -22.01
C GLU A 264 -44.88 -25.79 -21.92
N ALA A 265 -44.31 -26.55 -20.97
CA ALA A 265 -44.70 -27.94 -20.75
C ALA A 265 -46.17 -28.07 -20.29
N ALA A 266 -46.63 -27.19 -19.40
CA ALA A 266 -48.03 -27.16 -18.97
C ALA A 266 -48.99 -26.79 -20.11
N GLU A 267 -48.59 -25.85 -20.98
CA GLU A 267 -49.36 -25.48 -22.17
C GLU A 267 -49.44 -26.63 -23.18
N GLN A 268 -48.33 -27.36 -23.41
CA GLN A 268 -48.33 -28.57 -24.25
C GLN A 268 -49.27 -29.65 -23.72
N HIS A 269 -49.27 -29.90 -22.39
CA HIS A 269 -50.21 -30.82 -21.75
C HIS A 269 -51.67 -30.36 -21.90
N MET A 270 -51.96 -29.07 -21.65
CA MET A 270 -53.31 -28.52 -21.80
C MET A 270 -53.79 -28.65 -23.26
N ASN A 271 -52.94 -28.33 -24.23
CA ASN A 271 -53.23 -28.52 -25.65
C ASN A 271 -53.47 -29.99 -26.03
N SER A 272 -52.80 -30.96 -25.39
CA SER A 272 -53.12 -32.39 -25.57
C SER A 272 -54.52 -32.71 -25.05
N ILE A 273 -54.82 -32.34 -23.80
CA ILE A 273 -56.12 -32.58 -23.17
C ILE A 273 -57.26 -31.94 -23.99
N THR A 274 -57.06 -30.74 -24.53
CA THR A 274 -58.05 -30.10 -25.42
C THR A 274 -58.29 -30.91 -26.70
N ARG A 275 -57.25 -31.48 -27.32
CA ARG A 275 -57.41 -32.36 -28.50
C ARG A 275 -58.16 -33.64 -28.12
N ASP A 276 -57.80 -34.27 -27.02
CA ASP A 276 -58.46 -35.50 -26.55
C ASP A 276 -59.93 -35.25 -26.19
N MET A 277 -60.25 -34.12 -25.57
CA MET A 277 -61.62 -33.72 -25.27
C MET A 277 -62.46 -33.47 -26.55
N THR A 278 -61.90 -32.77 -27.55
CA THR A 278 -62.60 -32.55 -28.83
C THR A 278 -62.77 -33.84 -29.63
N ARG A 279 -61.86 -34.81 -29.49
CA ARG A 279 -62.03 -36.16 -30.02
C ARG A 279 -63.17 -36.90 -29.32
N LEU A 280 -63.14 -36.96 -27.98
CA LEU A 280 -64.17 -37.64 -27.19
C LEU A 280 -65.57 -37.06 -27.41
N GLN A 281 -65.69 -35.74 -27.60
CA GLN A 281 -66.95 -35.09 -27.98
C GLN A 281 -67.47 -35.55 -29.35
N ARG A 282 -66.58 -35.75 -30.34
CA ARG A 282 -66.93 -36.30 -31.65
C ARG A 282 -67.37 -37.77 -31.54
N ASP A 283 -66.57 -38.58 -30.88
CA ASP A 283 -66.83 -40.02 -30.70
C ASP A 283 -68.19 -40.24 -29.98
N TYR A 284 -68.49 -39.43 -28.95
CA TYR A 284 -69.78 -39.41 -28.28
C TYR A 284 -70.94 -38.98 -29.19
N HIS A 285 -70.74 -37.97 -30.04
CA HIS A 285 -71.75 -37.53 -31.01
C HIS A 285 -72.07 -38.60 -32.06
N GLU A 286 -71.03 -39.25 -32.59
CA GLU A 286 -71.17 -40.38 -33.53
C GLU A 286 -71.90 -41.56 -32.87
N GLN A 287 -71.54 -41.90 -31.63
CA GLN A 287 -72.24 -42.94 -30.85
C GLN A 287 -73.72 -42.59 -30.60
N ALA A 288 -74.04 -41.32 -30.32
CA ALA A 288 -75.41 -40.85 -30.15
C ALA A 288 -76.23 -40.95 -31.44
N MET A 289 -75.63 -40.63 -32.59
CA MET A 289 -76.27 -40.82 -33.91
C MET A 289 -76.51 -42.30 -34.22
N ALA A 290 -75.51 -43.16 -34.00
CA ALA A 290 -75.64 -44.61 -34.17
C ALA A 290 -76.73 -45.21 -33.28
N ASN A 291 -76.86 -44.77 -32.03
CA ASN A 291 -77.92 -45.19 -31.11
C ASN A 291 -79.30 -44.74 -31.60
N ASN A 292 -79.43 -43.50 -32.11
CA ASN A 292 -80.67 -43.02 -32.71
C ASN A 292 -81.09 -43.82 -33.95
N ASP A 293 -80.15 -44.22 -34.80
CA ASP A 293 -80.45 -45.06 -35.96
C ASP A 293 -80.78 -46.51 -35.57
N LEU A 294 -80.14 -47.07 -34.55
CA LEU A 294 -80.55 -48.35 -33.96
C LEU A 294 -81.98 -48.27 -33.39
N ARG A 295 -82.33 -47.19 -32.68
CA ARG A 295 -83.71 -46.95 -32.20
C ARG A 295 -84.72 -46.83 -33.34
N ARG A 296 -84.37 -46.17 -34.44
CA ARG A 296 -85.21 -46.09 -35.67
C ARG A 296 -85.40 -47.46 -36.31
N LYS A 297 -84.32 -48.24 -36.47
CA LYS A 297 -84.36 -49.62 -37.00
C LYS A 297 -85.21 -50.52 -36.11
N LEU A 298 -85.01 -50.46 -34.78
CA LEU A 298 -85.81 -51.18 -33.79
C LEU A 298 -87.28 -50.82 -33.90
N GLY A 299 -87.64 -49.54 -33.87
CA GLY A 299 -89.04 -49.09 -34.00
C GLY A 299 -89.70 -49.46 -35.34
N SER A 300 -88.92 -49.54 -36.43
CA SER A 300 -89.40 -50.09 -37.70
C SER A 300 -89.67 -51.60 -37.60
N SER A 301 -88.78 -52.35 -36.95
CA SER A 301 -88.97 -53.77 -36.69
C SER A 301 -90.15 -54.05 -35.77
N THR A 302 -90.33 -53.27 -34.69
CA THR A 302 -91.49 -53.34 -33.79
C THR A 302 -92.78 -53.13 -34.58
N LYS A 303 -92.87 -52.10 -35.43
CA LYS A 303 -94.05 -51.88 -36.30
C LYS A 303 -94.30 -53.01 -37.30
N LYS A 304 -93.26 -53.70 -37.78
CA LYS A 304 -93.43 -54.91 -38.60
C LYS A 304 -93.97 -56.07 -37.78
N ILE A 305 -93.46 -56.28 -36.57
CA ILE A 305 -93.94 -57.29 -35.63
C ILE A 305 -95.40 -57.00 -35.23
N GLU A 306 -95.76 -55.77 -34.90
CA GLU A 306 -97.14 -55.34 -34.63
C GLU A 306 -98.07 -55.64 -35.81
N LYS A 307 -97.63 -55.40 -37.05
CA LYS A 307 -98.40 -55.77 -38.26
C LYS A 307 -98.56 -57.29 -38.43
N VAL A 308 -97.51 -58.06 -38.17
CA VAL A 308 -97.55 -59.53 -38.23
C VAL A 308 -98.44 -60.09 -37.12
N GLN A 309 -98.35 -59.55 -35.90
CA GLN A 309 -99.25 -59.88 -34.78
C GLN A 309 -100.69 -59.50 -35.09
N GLY A 310 -100.94 -58.33 -35.69
CA GLY A 310 -102.26 -57.93 -36.15
C GLY A 310 -102.82 -58.85 -37.23
N ALA A 311 -101.99 -59.34 -38.16
CA ALA A 311 -102.38 -60.33 -39.16
C ALA A 311 -102.63 -61.71 -38.55
N ILE A 312 -101.82 -62.14 -37.57
CA ILE A 312 -102.05 -63.37 -36.80
C ILE A 312 -103.35 -63.29 -36.00
N ASN A 313 -103.62 -62.15 -35.36
CA ASN A 313 -104.88 -61.93 -34.64
C ASN A 313 -106.06 -61.91 -35.60
N GLY A 314 -105.96 -61.25 -36.76
CA GLY A 314 -107.00 -61.31 -37.79
C GLY A 314 -107.24 -62.72 -38.36
N LEU A 315 -106.20 -63.56 -38.43
CA LEU A 315 -106.34 -64.99 -38.74
C LEU A 315 -106.98 -65.78 -37.60
N LEU A 316 -106.65 -65.48 -36.34
CA LEU A 316 -107.31 -66.07 -35.16
C LEU A 316 -108.79 -65.67 -35.08
N ASP A 317 -109.12 -64.41 -35.34
CA ASP A 317 -110.49 -63.90 -35.41
C ASP A 317 -111.26 -64.55 -36.59
N ALA A 318 -110.62 -64.75 -37.74
CA ALA A 318 -111.20 -65.46 -38.87
C ALA A 318 -111.40 -66.96 -38.60
N MET A 319 -110.48 -67.61 -37.86
CA MET A 319 -110.67 -68.98 -37.36
C MET A 319 -111.75 -69.05 -36.27
N GLY A 320 -111.92 -68.01 -35.47
CA GLY A 320 -113.03 -67.86 -34.52
C GLY A 320 -114.38 -67.72 -35.24
N ALA A 321 -114.44 -66.89 -36.28
CA ALA A 321 -115.62 -66.72 -37.13
C ALA A 321 -115.95 -67.96 -37.99
N ALA A 322 -114.94 -68.74 -38.39
CA ALA A 322 -115.14 -70.05 -39.03
C ALA A 322 -115.63 -71.13 -38.05
N ASN A 323 -115.47 -70.91 -36.74
CA ASN A 323 -115.97 -71.79 -35.67
C ASN A 323 -117.26 -71.27 -35.01
N SER A 324 -117.81 -70.13 -35.44
CA SER A 324 -119.09 -69.62 -34.93
C SER A 324 -120.28 -70.13 -35.76
N ASP A 325 -120.45 -71.45 -35.80
CA ASP A 325 -121.73 -72.11 -36.08
C ASP A 325 -122.14 -73.03 -34.89
N SER A 326 -121.79 -72.59 -33.68
CA SER A 326 -122.35 -73.02 -32.39
C SER A 326 -122.23 -71.87 -31.38
N GLU A 327 -123.38 -71.34 -30.97
CA GLU A 327 -123.66 -70.56 -29.73
C GLU A 327 -122.77 -69.32 -29.44
N ARG A 328 -123.24 -68.11 -29.73
CA ARG A 328 -124.03 -67.21 -28.84
C ARG A 328 -123.35 -66.79 -27.52
N GLU A 329 -123.11 -65.46 -27.43
CA GLU A 329 -123.34 -64.56 -26.28
C GLU A 329 -122.69 -64.86 -24.90
N ALA A 330 -122.04 -63.92 -24.20
CA ALA A 330 -121.65 -62.55 -24.55
C ALA A 330 -120.49 -62.02 -23.67
N THR A 331 -119.59 -61.26 -24.29
CA THR A 331 -118.46 -60.46 -23.78
C THR A 331 -118.87 -59.02 -23.34
N PRO A 332 -117.93 -58.09 -23.01
CA PRO A 332 -116.90 -58.12 -21.96
C PRO A 332 -117.19 -56.97 -20.95
N PRO A 333 -116.66 -55.71 -20.97
CA PRO A 333 -115.35 -55.10 -21.30
C PRO A 333 -114.52 -54.83 -20.00
N SER A 334 -113.51 -53.94 -19.85
CA SER A 334 -112.81 -52.93 -20.66
C SER A 334 -111.37 -52.75 -20.08
N LEU A 335 -110.28 -52.92 -20.84
CA LEU A 335 -109.56 -51.91 -21.64
C LEU A 335 -108.94 -50.71 -20.90
N ARG A 336 -107.60 -50.70 -20.77
CA ARG A 336 -106.62 -49.67 -21.23
C ARG A 336 -105.21 -50.06 -20.74
N VAL A 337 -104.11 -50.07 -21.50
CA VAL A 337 -103.63 -49.37 -22.71
C VAL A 337 -103.12 -47.93 -22.46
N THR A 338 -101.79 -47.84 -22.27
CA THR A 338 -100.87 -46.71 -22.61
C THR A 338 -100.92 -45.40 -21.79
N PRO A 339 -99.93 -44.47 -21.93
CA PRO A 339 -98.47 -44.66 -22.09
C PRO A 339 -97.61 -43.70 -21.22
N SER A 340 -96.28 -43.87 -21.26
CA SER A 340 -95.21 -42.83 -21.20
C SER A 340 -95.33 -41.61 -20.26
N ARG A 341 -94.27 -41.34 -19.46
CA ARG A 341 -93.22 -40.32 -19.75
C ARG A 341 -92.33 -39.99 -18.54
N ALA A 342 -91.05 -39.74 -18.83
CA ALA A 342 -89.94 -39.47 -17.90
C ALA A 342 -90.12 -38.34 -16.86
N ARG A 343 -89.40 -38.47 -15.71
CA ARG A 343 -88.49 -37.41 -15.21
C ARG A 343 -87.51 -37.88 -14.10
N ILE A 344 -86.23 -37.64 -14.37
CA ILE A 344 -85.20 -37.00 -13.50
C ILE A 344 -85.52 -36.90 -11.98
N ARG A 345 -84.68 -37.53 -11.13
CA ARG A 345 -83.87 -36.82 -10.09
C ARG A 345 -82.85 -37.72 -9.36
N GLN A 346 -81.90 -37.04 -8.70
CA GLN A 346 -80.75 -37.57 -7.95
C GLN A 346 -81.13 -37.96 -6.51
N SER A 347 -80.47 -38.98 -5.94
CA SER A 347 -80.23 -39.21 -4.50
C SER A 347 -79.43 -40.54 -4.36
N SER A 348 -78.13 -40.55 -4.08
CA SER A 348 -77.46 -40.41 -2.77
C SER A 348 -77.53 -41.67 -1.87
N VAL A 349 -76.46 -42.48 -1.92
CA VAL A 349 -75.97 -43.52 -0.97
C VAL A 349 -74.46 -43.57 -1.30
N LEU A 350 -73.45 -43.18 -0.50
CA LEU A 350 -73.17 -43.31 0.95
C LEU A 350 -73.16 -44.74 1.46
N ASP A 351 -72.00 -45.38 1.35
CA ASP A 351 -71.27 -46.15 2.37
C ASP A 351 -70.09 -46.86 1.66
N ALA A 352 -68.94 -47.19 2.25
CA ALA A 352 -68.12 -46.74 3.37
C ALA A 352 -66.94 -47.75 3.46
N ASP A 353 -65.83 -47.32 4.04
CA ASP A 353 -64.76 -48.13 4.67
C ASP A 353 -63.72 -48.98 3.90
N THR A 354 -62.48 -48.49 4.01
CA THR A 354 -61.20 -49.21 4.31
C THR A 354 -60.58 -50.12 3.22
N SER A 355 -59.25 -50.17 3.05
CA SER A 355 -58.12 -49.80 3.94
C SER A 355 -56.84 -49.42 3.14
N ASP A 356 -55.99 -48.61 3.79
CA ASP A 356 -54.51 -48.56 3.80
C ASP A 356 -53.69 -48.81 2.52
N ASP A 357 -52.84 -47.85 2.12
CA ASP A 357 -51.41 -47.90 2.50
C ASP A 357 -50.66 -46.55 2.35
N GLU A 358 -49.50 -46.44 3.01
CA GLU A 358 -48.72 -45.20 3.23
C GLU A 358 -48.03 -44.60 1.98
N ALA A 359 -47.89 -43.25 1.94
CA ALA A 359 -46.59 -42.56 2.10
C ALA A 359 -46.66 -41.02 1.87
N THR A 360 -46.31 -40.22 2.88
CA THR A 360 -46.08 -38.76 2.81
C THR A 360 -44.56 -38.47 2.80
N PRO A 361 -44.06 -37.33 2.27
CA PRO A 361 -44.05 -36.05 3.01
C PRO A 361 -44.45 -34.83 2.15
N ALA A 362 -45.38 -33.97 2.57
CA ALA A 362 -45.22 -32.88 3.56
C ALA A 362 -44.48 -31.63 3.03
N HIS A 363 -45.25 -30.65 2.55
CA HIS A 363 -44.85 -29.24 2.41
C HIS A 363 -45.85 -28.33 3.17
N PRO A 364 -45.39 -27.35 3.97
CA PRO A 364 -46.28 -26.49 4.74
C PRO A 364 -46.72 -25.22 4.00
N THR A 365 -48.03 -25.11 3.78
CA THR A 365 -48.89 -23.92 3.91
C THR A 365 -48.32 -22.51 3.64
N ASP A 366 -48.80 -21.90 2.54
CA ASP A 366 -48.89 -20.44 2.39
C ASP A 366 -49.86 -19.81 3.41
N THR A 367 -49.57 -18.57 3.84
CA THR A 367 -50.59 -17.59 4.25
C THR A 367 -50.23 -16.19 3.73
N PRO A 368 -51.21 -15.32 3.45
CA PRO A 368 -51.05 -14.25 2.46
C PRO A 368 -50.62 -12.90 3.04
N ILE A 369 -49.81 -12.15 2.29
CA ILE A 369 -49.48 -10.75 2.60
C ILE A 369 -50.36 -9.80 1.78
N ARG A 370 -50.98 -8.84 2.47
CA ARG A 370 -51.84 -7.80 1.90
C ARG A 370 -51.06 -6.79 1.06
N LEU A 371 -51.69 -6.34 -0.03
CA LEU A 371 -51.39 -5.05 -0.65
C LEU A 371 -51.75 -3.89 0.29
N SER A 372 -50.81 -2.98 0.54
CA SER A 372 -51.10 -1.64 1.04
C SER A 372 -50.23 -0.59 0.34
N GLN A 373 -50.90 0.47 -0.10
CA GLN A 373 -50.36 1.59 -0.87
C GLN A 373 -49.20 2.31 -0.19
N VAL A 374 -48.21 2.77 -0.98
CA VAL A 374 -47.45 3.99 -0.67
C VAL A 374 -47.43 4.87 -1.92
N ARG A 375 -47.79 6.15 -1.75
CA ARG A 375 -47.82 7.16 -2.81
C ARG A 375 -46.40 7.53 -3.25
N GLY A 376 -46.20 7.69 -4.55
CA GLY A 376 -45.03 8.39 -5.08
C GLY A 376 -45.17 9.91 -4.93
N SER A 377 -44.04 10.58 -4.68
CA SER A 377 -43.87 12.03 -4.81
C SER A 377 -42.61 12.29 -5.64
N PHE A 378 -42.81 12.61 -6.92
CA PHE A 378 -41.75 12.93 -7.87
C PHE A 378 -41.55 14.46 -7.89
N LEU A 379 -40.38 14.95 -7.47
CA LEU A 379 -39.94 16.32 -7.73
C LEU A 379 -38.44 16.32 -8.03
N GLY A 380 -38.08 16.45 -9.32
CA GLY A 380 -36.72 16.75 -9.74
C GLY A 380 -36.50 18.26 -9.89
N PRO A 381 -35.27 18.77 -9.71
CA PRO A 381 -34.94 20.15 -10.00
C PRO A 381 -34.65 20.37 -11.50
N ARG A 382 -35.13 21.49 -12.02
CA ARG A 382 -34.89 21.96 -13.40
C ARG A 382 -33.52 22.60 -13.56
N SER A 383 -33.02 22.55 -14.79
CA SER A 383 -31.88 23.33 -15.29
C SER A 383 -32.27 24.80 -15.60
N SER A 384 -31.48 25.76 -15.10
CA SER A 384 -31.32 27.13 -15.63
C SER A 384 -30.06 27.73 -14.97
N SER A 385 -28.91 27.83 -15.67
CA SER A 385 -28.48 28.96 -16.52
C SER A 385 -27.84 30.13 -15.76
N ASN A 386 -26.60 30.46 -16.17
CA ASN A 386 -25.77 31.64 -15.83
C ASN A 386 -25.23 31.75 -14.39
N ASP A 387 -23.89 31.80 -14.25
CA ASP A 387 -23.21 33.09 -14.02
C ASP A 387 -21.70 33.05 -14.35
N HIS A 388 -21.05 34.22 -14.32
CA HIS A 388 -19.81 34.55 -15.03
C HIS A 388 -18.50 33.90 -14.53
N LEU A 389 -17.59 33.65 -15.48
CA LEU A 389 -16.15 33.47 -15.27
C LEU A 389 -15.37 34.64 -15.94
N PRO A 390 -14.42 35.30 -15.24
CA PRO A 390 -13.55 36.29 -15.86
C PRO A 390 -12.36 35.62 -16.57
N ALA A 391 -12.00 36.13 -17.74
CA ALA A 391 -10.90 35.58 -18.54
C ALA A 391 -9.51 35.93 -17.96
N ALA A 392 -8.73 34.91 -17.63
CA ALA A 392 -7.31 35.08 -17.28
C ALA A 392 -6.48 35.41 -18.54
N LYS A 393 -5.86 36.60 -18.55
CA LYS A 393 -4.93 37.01 -19.62
C LYS A 393 -3.67 36.14 -19.59
N VAL A 394 -3.45 35.35 -20.64
CA VAL A 394 -2.16 34.69 -20.89
C VAL A 394 -1.15 35.75 -21.35
N ALA A 395 -0.26 36.18 -20.45
CA ALA A 395 0.86 37.03 -20.79
C ALA A 395 1.96 36.19 -21.47
N ARG A 396 2.04 36.25 -22.81
CA ARG A 396 3.25 35.81 -23.54
C ARG A 396 4.35 36.85 -23.36
N THR A 397 5.32 36.57 -22.50
CA THR A 397 6.59 37.30 -22.45
C THR A 397 7.48 36.87 -23.62
N THR A 398 7.59 37.74 -24.62
CA THR A 398 8.53 37.58 -25.73
C THR A 398 9.96 37.78 -25.24
N THR A 399 10.76 36.71 -25.19
CA THR A 399 12.21 36.85 -24.95
C THR A 399 12.88 37.41 -26.21
N GLN A 400 13.29 38.68 -26.16
CA GLN A 400 14.19 39.24 -27.17
C GLN A 400 15.55 38.56 -27.10
N ARG A 401 16.05 38.06 -28.24
CA ARG A 401 17.50 37.89 -28.47
C ARG A 401 18.04 39.20 -29.01
N SER A 402 19.03 39.77 -28.32
CA SER A 402 19.92 40.79 -28.88
C SER A 402 21.15 40.10 -29.52
N PRO A 403 21.77 40.69 -30.55
CA PRO A 403 22.81 40.02 -31.33
C PRO A 403 24.20 40.17 -30.70
N THR A 404 25.06 39.19 -30.98
CA THR A 404 26.52 39.34 -30.89
C THR A 404 27.09 39.19 -32.30
N SER A 405 27.62 40.29 -32.83
CA SER A 405 28.65 40.33 -33.86
C SER A 405 29.83 41.11 -33.28
#